data_AF-A0A847L7L4-F1
#
_entry.id   AF-A0A847L7L4-F1
#
_cell.length_a   1.000
_cell.length_b   1.000
_cell.length_c   1.000
_cell.angle_alpha   90.00
_cell.angle_beta   90.00
_cell.angle_gamma   90.00
#
_symmetry.space_group_name_H-M   'P 1'
#
loop_
_entity.id
_entity.type
_entity.pdbx_description
1 polymer ?
#
loop_
_entity_poly.entity_id
_entity_poly.type
_entity_poly.pdbx_seq_one_letter_code
_entity_poly.pdbx_strand_id
1 'polypeptide(L)' 'MTELNKTTPYTDVSYASLPTKWTLFLRNSLIYQTYRFFVLAFKVMRIVVGGHS' A
#
# COMPACT_ATOMS: atom_id res chain seq x y z
N MET A 1 6.69 1.61 -42.04
CA MET A 1 6.34 2.70 -41.12
C MET A 1 5.92 2.03 -39.82
N THR A 2 6.83 1.91 -38.87
CA THR A 2 6.65 1.14 -37.64
C THR A 2 5.74 1.92 -36.71
N GLU A 3 4.62 1.31 -36.28
CA GLU A 3 3.65 1.84 -35.33
C GLU A 3 4.36 2.31 -34.05
N LEU A 4 4.49 3.63 -33.88
CA LEU A 4 5.02 4.22 -32.65
C LEU A 4 4.06 3.87 -31.53
N ASN A 5 4.48 2.96 -30.64
CA ASN A 5 3.81 2.63 -29.39
C ASN A 5 3.45 3.93 -28.67
N LYS A 6 2.19 4.35 -28.78
CA LYS A 6 1.66 5.55 -28.16
C LYS A 6 1.69 5.31 -26.65
N THR A 7 2.75 5.74 -25.99
CA THR A 7 2.81 5.87 -24.53
C THR A 7 1.69 6.84 -24.17
N THR A 8 0.55 6.32 -23.76
CA THR A 8 -0.52 7.11 -23.18
C THR A 8 0.07 7.76 -21.93
N PRO A 9 0.22 9.10 -21.89
CA PRO A 9 0.61 9.76 -20.65
C PRO A 9 -0.44 9.41 -19.60
N TYR A 10 0.02 9.04 -18.41
CA TYR A 10 -0.84 8.69 -17.28
C TYR A 10 -1.87 9.82 -17.13
N THR A 11 -3.14 9.53 -17.37
CA THR A 11 -4.22 10.52 -17.24
C THR A 11 -4.41 10.83 -15.77
N ASP A 12 -4.91 12.03 -15.42
CA ASP A 12 -5.19 12.38 -14.01
C ASP A 12 -6.17 11.41 -13.33
N VAL A 13 -6.97 10.66 -14.10
CA VAL A 13 -7.85 9.59 -13.60
C VAL A 13 -7.09 8.29 -13.29
N SER A 14 -5.88 8.13 -13.82
CA SER A 14 -4.99 7.02 -13.51
C SER A 14 -4.22 7.28 -12.21
N TYR A 15 -4.12 8.53 -11.76
CA TYR A 15 -3.58 8.82 -10.43
C TYR A 15 -4.43 8.14 -9.36
N ALA A 16 -3.78 7.42 -8.45
CA ALA A 16 -4.45 6.91 -7.26
C ALA A 16 -5.15 8.07 -6.55
N SER A 17 -6.37 7.82 -6.06
CA SER A 17 -7.12 8.84 -5.33
C SER A 17 -6.26 9.40 -4.20
N LEU A 18 -6.15 10.73 -4.15
CA LEU A 18 -5.37 11.39 -3.12
C LEU A 18 -5.88 10.93 -1.74
N PRO A 19 -4.97 10.60 -0.81
CA PRO A 19 -5.37 10.13 0.50
C PRO A 19 -6.23 11.20 1.17
N THR A 20 -7.37 10.79 1.69
CA THR A 20 -8.25 11.69 2.45
C THR A 20 -7.54 12.16 3.73
N LYS A 21 -8.02 13.28 4.30
CA LYS A 21 -7.47 13.83 5.55
C LYS A 21 -7.44 12.79 6.68
N TRP A 22 -8.43 11.90 6.73
CA TRP A 22 -8.48 10.78 7.67
C TRP A 22 -7.36 9.76 7.44
N THR A 23 -7.11 9.38 6.19
CA THR A 23 -5.99 8.50 5.83
C THR A 23 -4.66 9.12 6.24
N LEU A 24 -4.48 10.42 6.03
CA LEU A 24 -3.27 11.15 6.43
C LEU A 24 -3.12 11.21 7.95
N PHE A 25 -4.21 11.47 8.69
CA PHE A 25 -4.23 11.49 10.15
C PHE A 25 -3.85 10.12 10.74
N LEU A 26 -4.47 9.05 10.27
CA LEU A 26 -4.16 7.69 10.69
C LEU A 26 -2.71 7.33 10.38
N ARG A 27 -2.18 7.78 9.23
CA ARG A 27 -0.78 7.59 8.86
C ARG A 27 0.18 8.29 9.81
N ASN A 28 -0.18 9.46 10.35
CA ASN A 28 0.67 10.21 11.28
C ASN A 28 0.52 9.80 12.76
N SER A 29 -0.53 9.07 13.11
CA SER A 29 -0.77 8.65 14.50
C SER A 29 0.20 7.54 14.92
N LEU A 30 1.03 7.84 15.93
CA LEU A 30 1.99 6.86 16.50
C LEU A 30 1.28 5.65 17.13
N ILE A 31 0.11 5.87 17.74
CA ILE A 31 -0.70 4.80 18.34
C ILE A 31 -1.17 3.84 17.23
N TYR A 32 -1.67 4.38 16.12
CA TYR A 32 -2.15 3.58 15.00
C TYR A 32 -1.02 2.84 14.29
N GLN A 33 0.13 3.49 14.09
CA GLN A 33 1.32 2.83 13.55
C GLN A 33 1.80 1.67 14.42
N THR A 34 1.83 1.85 15.73
CA THR A 34 2.27 0.81 16.68
C THR A 34 1.34 -0.40 16.63
N TYR A 35 0.02 -0.18 16.63
CA TYR A 35 -0.96 -1.27 16.47
C TYR A 35 -0.75 -2.02 15.15
N ARG A 36 -0.59 -1.30 14.02
CA ARG A 36 -0.35 -1.90 12.71
C ARG A 36 0.96 -2.68 12.65
N PHE A 37 2.01 -2.21 13.32
CA PHE A 37 3.29 -2.90 13.41
C PHE A 37 3.12 -4.29 14.04
N PHE A 38 2.44 -4.38 15.19
CA PHE A 38 2.18 -5.66 15.83
C PHE A 38 1.31 -6.57 14.97
N VAL A 39 0.22 -6.06 14.39
CA VAL A 39 -0.65 -6.85 13.50
C VAL A 39 0.14 -7.44 12.32
N LEU A 40 1.02 -6.64 11.70
CA LEU A 40 1.87 -7.10 10.61
C LEU A 40 2.87 -8.16 11.09
N ALA A 41 3.53 -7.91 12.22
CA ALA A 41 4.48 -8.86 12.81
C ALA A 41 3.81 -10.20 13.14
N PHE A 42 2.63 -10.20 13.75
CA PHE A 42 1.85 -11.42 14.00
C PHE A 42 1.48 -12.14 12.70
N LYS A 43 1.08 -11.39 11.67
CA LYS A 43 0.74 -11.98 10.37
C LYS A 43 1.96 -12.63 9.71
N VAL A 44 3.11 -11.98 9.77
CA VAL A 44 4.38 -12.54 9.28
C VAL A 44 4.75 -13.79 10.08
N MET A 45 4.68 -13.75 11.42
CA MET A 45 4.93 -14.93 12.26
C MET A 45 3.99 -16.09 11.91
N ARG A 46 2.71 -15.83 11.64
CA ARG A 46 1.75 -16.86 11.21
C ARG A 46 2.15 -17.51 9.89
N ILE A 47 2.65 -16.73 8.94
CA ILE A 47 3.16 -17.25 7.65
C ILE A 47 4.44 -18.05 7.86
N VAL A 48 5.39 -17.54 8.65
CA VAL A 48 6.66 -18.22 8.93
C VAL A 48 6.44 -19.55 9.65
N VAL A 49 5.61 -19.57 10.70
CA VAL A 49 5.30 -20.79 11.46
C VAL A 49 4.46 -21.77 10.64
N GLY A 50 3.50 -21.27 9.84
CA GLY A 50 2.66 -22.11 8.98
C GLY A 50 3.33 -22.60 7.70
N GLY A 51 4.39 -21.94 7.24
CA GLY A 51 5.17 -22.30 6.06
C GLY A 51 6.29 -23.32 6.31
N HIS A 52 6.45 -23.77 7.56
CA HIS A 52 7.38 -24.82 7.96
C HIS A 52 6.74 -26.23 8.00
N SER A 53 5.70 -26.46 7.19
CA SER A 53 5.11 -27.79 6.95
C SER A 53 5.35 -28.28 5.54
#